data_AF-A0A2N5A9F3-F1
#
_entry.id   AF-A0A2N5A9F3-F1
#
_cell.length_a   1.000
_cell.length_b   1.000
_cell.length_c   1.000
_cell.angle_alpha   90.00
_cell.angle_beta   90.00
_cell.angle_gamma   90.00
#
_symmetry.space_group_name_H-M   'P 1'
#
loop_
_entity.id
_entity.type
_entity.pdbx_description
1 polymer ?
#
loop_
_entity_poly.entity_id
_entity_poly.type
_entity_poly.pdbx_seq_one_letter_code
_entity_poly.pdbx_strand_id
1 'polypeptide(L)'
;IRYSGSPLPLSFDETGKAKSVHLVSFNDGRLSAVETLEVPVTQPLAVIKGDLAAITAQLEQWRGVEQDPPVWLDIEITTEDYLHDIQRHIQALTEDLPVEVLLVRRSREQREKILLNAQRETLSELKVEEVFERRLALTEIDDDKRARLHELFTHTLHTLTAEDENA
;
A
#
# COMPACT_ATOMS: atom_id res chain seq x y z
N ILE A 1 -34.31 -4.58 -15.14
CA ILE A 1 -33.47 -5.30 -14.15
C ILE A 1 -32.53 -4.26 -13.54
N ARG A 2 -32.45 -4.16 -12.22
CA ARG A 2 -31.61 -3.19 -11.49
C ARG A 2 -30.84 -3.93 -10.40
N TYR A 3 -29.66 -3.41 -10.04
CA TYR A 3 -28.86 -3.91 -8.93
C TYR A 3 -28.86 -2.85 -7.82
N SER A 4 -29.32 -3.23 -6.64
CA SER A 4 -29.33 -2.33 -5.48
C SER A 4 -27.93 -2.13 -4.86
N GLY A 5 -26.98 -3.02 -5.17
CA GLY A 5 -25.69 -3.07 -4.49
C GLY A 5 -25.82 -3.51 -3.03
N SER A 6 -24.73 -3.37 -2.27
CA SER A 6 -24.73 -3.62 -0.84
C SER A 6 -25.24 -2.38 -0.07
N PRO A 7 -25.93 -2.56 1.07
CA PRO A 7 -26.37 -1.44 1.91
C PRO A 7 -25.24 -0.86 2.76
N LEU A 8 -24.11 -1.56 2.87
CA LEU A 8 -22.91 -1.15 3.59
C LEU A 8 -21.68 -1.34 2.70
N PRO A 9 -20.59 -0.57 2.88
CA PRO A 9 -19.33 -0.85 2.21
C PRO A 9 -18.78 -2.22 2.60
N LEU A 10 -18.47 -3.06 1.61
CA LEU A 10 -17.86 -4.38 1.80
C LEU A 10 -16.36 -4.37 1.49
N SER A 11 -15.87 -3.28 0.88
CA SER A 11 -14.45 -3.06 0.63
C SER A 11 -14.15 -1.55 0.55
N PHE A 12 -12.88 -1.19 0.75
CA PHE A 12 -12.41 0.19 0.65
C PHE A 12 -12.53 0.79 -0.77
N ASP A 13 -12.60 -0.04 -1.81
CA ASP A 13 -12.83 0.42 -3.19
C ASP A 13 -14.26 0.97 -3.41
N GLU A 14 -15.15 0.80 -2.42
CA GLU A 14 -16.52 1.35 -2.44
C GLU A 14 -16.65 2.67 -1.68
N THR A 15 -15.55 3.22 -1.14
CA THR A 15 -15.54 4.54 -0.54
C THR A 15 -15.93 5.62 -1.56
N GLY A 16 -16.65 6.65 -1.10
CA GLY A 16 -17.11 7.77 -1.94
C GLY A 16 -18.42 7.55 -2.71
N LYS A 17 -19.06 6.37 -2.59
CA LYS A 17 -20.41 6.12 -3.13
C LYS A 17 -21.42 5.95 -2.00
N ALA A 18 -22.49 6.74 -2.03
CA ALA A 18 -23.62 6.55 -1.13
C ALA A 18 -24.22 5.15 -1.34
N LYS A 19 -24.46 4.44 -0.25
CA LYS A 19 -25.17 3.16 -0.28
C LYS A 19 -26.67 3.43 -0.29
N SER A 20 -27.44 2.60 -0.97
CA SER A 20 -28.88 2.84 -1.12
C SER A 20 -29.67 1.53 -1.21
N VAL A 21 -30.97 1.66 -0.96
CA VAL A 21 -31.97 0.61 -1.19
C VAL A 21 -33.02 1.13 -2.16
N HIS A 22 -33.67 0.22 -2.89
CA HIS A 22 -34.74 0.59 -3.81
C HIS A 22 -36.10 0.25 -3.21
N LEU A 23 -36.93 1.28 -2.99
CA LEU A 23 -38.34 1.10 -2.70
C LEU A 23 -39.09 0.94 -4.03
N VAL A 24 -39.64 -0.25 -4.27
CA VAL A 24 -40.31 -0.60 -5.53
C VAL A 24 -41.80 -0.74 -5.29
N SER A 25 -42.58 0.11 -5.96
CA SER A 25 -44.03 0.15 -5.85
C SER A 25 -44.67 -0.45 -7.09
N PHE A 26 -45.66 -1.32 -6.89
CA PHE A 26 -46.48 -1.90 -7.96
C PHE A 26 -47.93 -1.45 -7.81
N ASN A 27 -48.60 -1.22 -8.93
CA ASN A 27 -50.03 -0.95 -8.97
C ASN A 27 -50.66 -1.71 -10.15
N ASP A 28 -51.82 -2.33 -9.94
CA ASP A 28 -52.54 -3.12 -10.96
C ASP A 28 -51.66 -4.17 -11.68
N GLY A 29 -50.79 -4.85 -10.93
CA GLY A 29 -49.89 -5.87 -11.46
C GLY A 29 -48.75 -5.32 -12.33
N ARG A 30 -48.55 -4.00 -12.36
CA ARG A 30 -47.50 -3.32 -13.12
C ARG A 30 -46.57 -2.52 -12.20
N LEU A 31 -45.34 -2.35 -12.63
CA LEU A 31 -44.38 -1.49 -11.94
C LEU A 31 -44.87 -0.04 -12.00
N SER A 32 -45.02 0.58 -10.83
CA SER A 32 -45.50 1.96 -10.67
C SER A 32 -44.36 2.94 -10.42
N ALA A 33 -43.48 2.63 -9.46
CA ALA A 33 -42.35 3.49 -9.10
C ALA A 33 -41.14 2.71 -8.58
N VAL A 34 -39.96 3.31 -8.71
CA VAL A 34 -38.71 2.85 -8.10
C VAL A 34 -38.02 4.06 -7.49
N GLU A 35 -38.03 4.16 -6.17
CA GLU A 35 -37.37 5.23 -5.43
C GLU A 35 -36.06 4.71 -4.85
N THR A 36 -35.02 5.55 -4.85
CA THR A 36 -33.70 5.21 -4.28
C THR A 36 -33.58 5.92 -2.94
N LEU A 37 -33.49 5.14 -1.87
CA LEU A 37 -33.38 5.65 -0.51
C LEU A 37 -31.94 5.42 -0.03
N GLU A 38 -31.24 6.50 0.32
CA GLU A 38 -29.88 6.41 0.83
C GLU A 38 -29.85 5.77 2.22
N VAL A 39 -28.86 4.92 2.46
CA VAL A 39 -28.62 4.26 3.74
C VAL A 39 -27.66 5.14 4.54
N PRO A 40 -28.02 5.55 5.77
CA PRO A 40 -27.12 6.31 6.64
C PRO A 40 -25.81 5.55 6.92
N VAL A 41 -24.70 6.28 6.90
CA VAL A 41 -23.39 5.72 7.21
C VAL A 41 -23.23 5.60 8.72
N THR A 42 -23.00 4.38 9.20
CA THR A 42 -22.76 4.11 10.62
C THR A 42 -21.29 3.93 10.96
N GLN A 43 -20.44 3.60 9.97
CA GLN A 43 -19.00 3.44 10.13
C GLN A 43 -18.31 4.07 8.90
N PRO A 44 -17.64 5.22 9.04
CA PRO A 44 -16.95 5.86 7.94
C PRO A 44 -15.67 5.11 7.58
N LEU A 45 -15.42 5.02 6.27
CA LEU A 45 -14.21 4.44 5.68
C LEU A 45 -13.54 5.49 4.79
N ALA A 46 -12.21 5.55 4.79
CA ALA A 46 -11.46 6.36 3.85
C ALA A 46 -10.21 5.64 3.34
N VAL A 47 -9.80 6.00 2.12
CA VAL A 47 -8.57 5.52 1.50
C VAL A 47 -7.66 6.71 1.28
N ILE A 48 -6.44 6.62 1.80
CA ILE A 48 -5.42 7.65 1.65
C ILE A 48 -4.31 7.08 0.77
N LYS A 49 -3.86 7.84 -0.23
CA LYS A 49 -2.81 7.40 -1.14
C LYS A 49 -1.73 8.46 -1.30
N GLY A 50 -0.48 8.04 -1.37
CA GLY A 50 0.63 8.96 -1.67
C GLY A 50 1.96 8.52 -1.07
N ASP A 51 2.92 9.46 -1.05
CA ASP A 51 4.10 9.35 -0.22
C ASP A 51 3.78 9.76 1.23
N LEU A 52 4.76 9.67 2.13
CA LEU A 52 4.54 10.01 3.54
C LEU A 52 4.09 11.46 3.73
N ALA A 53 4.58 12.39 2.92
CA ALA A 53 4.20 13.81 3.01
C ALA A 53 2.73 14.02 2.59
N ALA A 54 2.31 13.42 1.48
CA ALA A 54 0.94 13.46 1.00
C ALA A 54 -0.04 12.74 1.93
N ILE A 55 0.38 11.63 2.55
CA ILE A 55 -0.42 10.93 3.56
C ILE A 55 -0.59 11.83 4.80
N THR A 56 0.49 12.43 5.28
CA THR A 56 0.44 13.36 6.43
C THR A 56 -0.51 14.53 6.15
N ALA A 57 -0.39 15.14 4.97
CA ALA A 57 -1.27 16.25 4.58
C ALA A 57 -2.75 15.84 4.50
N GLN A 58 -3.05 14.62 4.05
CA GLN A 58 -4.42 14.10 4.02
C GLN A 58 -4.95 13.78 5.42
N LEU A 59 -4.10 13.32 6.34
CA LEU A 59 -4.50 13.04 7.73
C LEU A 59 -4.94 14.31 8.49
N GLU A 60 -4.42 15.48 8.11
CA GLU A 60 -4.79 16.76 8.72
C GLU A 60 -6.30 17.08 8.64
N GLN A 61 -7.03 16.51 7.68
CA GLN A 61 -8.48 16.75 7.58
C GLN A 61 -9.28 16.24 8.79
N TRP A 62 -8.71 15.31 9.58
CA TRP A 62 -9.33 14.78 10.80
C TRP A 62 -8.79 15.43 12.07
N ARG A 63 -7.80 16.33 11.98
CA ARG A 63 -7.23 16.99 13.15
C ARG A 63 -8.25 17.96 13.75
N GLY A 64 -8.54 17.78 15.04
CA GLY A 64 -9.50 18.61 15.77
C GLY A 64 -10.97 18.38 15.39
N VAL A 65 -11.28 17.33 14.63
CA VAL A 65 -12.65 16.91 14.34
C VAL A 65 -13.11 15.95 15.44
N GLU A 66 -14.29 16.18 16.01
CA GLU A 66 -14.95 15.16 16.85
C GLU A 66 -15.67 14.17 15.96
N GLN A 67 -15.24 12.91 15.97
CA GLN A 67 -15.76 11.86 15.11
C GLN A 67 -15.87 10.55 15.89
N ASP A 68 -17.10 10.08 16.09
CA ASP A 68 -17.43 8.81 16.73
C ASP A 68 -18.55 8.12 15.91
N PRO A 69 -18.32 6.91 15.36
CA PRO A 69 -17.10 6.10 15.46
C PRO A 69 -15.91 6.66 14.66
N PRO A 70 -14.67 6.23 14.99
CA PRO A 70 -13.46 6.67 14.29
C PRO A 70 -13.49 6.25 12.82
N VAL A 71 -12.85 7.02 11.94
CA VAL A 71 -12.77 6.67 10.51
C VAL A 71 -11.77 5.53 10.31
N TRP A 72 -12.22 4.45 9.66
CA TRP A 72 -11.32 3.36 9.28
C TRP A 72 -10.52 3.71 8.03
N LEU A 73 -9.21 3.53 8.09
CA LEU A 73 -8.29 3.92 7.03
C LEU A 73 -7.61 2.72 6.36
N ASP A 74 -7.58 2.75 5.03
CA ASP A 74 -6.62 2.00 4.18
C ASP A 74 -5.61 2.99 3.61
N ILE A 75 -4.33 2.80 3.94
CA ILE A 75 -3.24 3.67 3.53
C ILE A 75 -2.40 2.98 2.46
N GLU A 76 -2.40 3.57 1.25
CA GLU A 76 -1.67 3.09 0.08
C GLU A 76 -0.43 3.96 -0.17
N ILE A 77 0.74 3.40 0.13
CA ILE A 77 2.04 4.06 -0.01
C ILE A 77 2.57 3.85 -1.42
N THR A 78 3.05 4.93 -2.03
CA THR A 78 3.62 4.91 -3.38
C THR A 78 5.16 4.92 -3.42
N THR A 79 5.83 5.18 -2.29
CA THR A 79 7.31 5.24 -2.21
C THR A 79 7.97 3.87 -2.04
N GLU A 80 9.26 3.79 -2.36
CA GLU A 80 10.08 2.57 -2.24
C GLU A 80 10.61 2.33 -0.83
N ASP A 81 10.40 3.28 0.09
CA ASP A 81 10.87 3.24 1.48
C ASP A 81 10.44 1.97 2.23
N TYR A 82 11.24 1.58 3.23
CA TYR A 82 11.02 0.37 4.02
C TYR A 82 9.68 0.43 4.77
N LEU A 83 8.80 -0.56 4.51
CA LEU A 83 7.42 -0.58 5.02
C LEU A 83 7.33 -0.57 6.56
N HIS A 84 8.32 -1.16 7.23
CA HIS A 84 8.34 -1.27 8.69
C HIS A 84 8.47 0.10 9.38
N ASP A 85 9.35 0.96 8.87
CA ASP A 85 9.53 2.31 9.40
C ASP A 85 8.29 3.18 9.14
N ILE A 86 7.61 2.95 8.02
CA ILE A 86 6.41 3.70 7.67
C ILE A 86 5.25 3.35 8.59
N GLN A 87 5.03 2.07 8.93
CA GLN A 87 3.97 1.69 9.86
C GLN A 87 4.12 2.40 11.21
N ARG A 88 5.36 2.48 11.74
CA ARG A 88 5.64 3.18 12.99
C ARG A 88 5.38 4.69 12.87
N HIS A 89 5.79 5.32 11.76
CA HIS A 89 5.52 6.73 11.52
C HIS A 89 4.02 7.02 11.40
N ILE A 90 3.27 6.22 10.65
CA ILE A 90 1.83 6.35 10.50
C ILE A 90 1.14 6.23 11.85
N GLN A 91 1.51 5.24 12.66
CA GLN A 91 0.91 5.06 13.98
C GLN A 91 1.11 6.28 14.88
N ALA A 92 2.31 6.88 14.86
CA ALA A 92 2.59 8.11 15.61
C ALA A 92 1.82 9.32 15.07
N LEU A 93 1.60 9.41 13.75
CA LEU A 93 0.84 10.49 13.12
C LEU A 93 -0.67 10.40 13.37
N THR A 94 -1.19 9.20 13.65
CA THR A 94 -2.62 8.96 13.87
C THR A 94 -3.01 8.83 15.33
N GLU A 95 -2.06 8.88 16.27
CA GLU A 95 -2.30 8.65 17.70
C GLU A 95 -3.31 9.63 18.31
N ASP A 96 -3.33 10.88 17.83
CA ASP A 96 -4.21 11.96 18.29
C ASP A 96 -5.40 12.24 17.35
N LEU A 97 -5.59 11.40 16.33
CA LEU A 97 -6.64 11.58 15.33
C LEU A 97 -7.82 10.61 15.60
N PRO A 98 -9.06 11.00 15.28
CA PRO A 98 -10.24 10.13 15.44
C PRO A 98 -10.34 9.12 14.28
N VAL A 99 -9.26 8.39 14.04
CA VAL A 99 -9.11 7.44 12.93
C VAL A 99 -8.51 6.14 13.44
N GLU A 100 -8.82 5.05 12.75
CA GLU A 100 -8.26 3.72 13.02
C GLU A 100 -7.64 3.18 11.74
N VAL A 101 -6.33 2.95 11.76
CA VAL A 101 -5.61 2.42 10.60
C VAL A 101 -5.76 0.91 10.57
N LEU A 102 -6.53 0.40 9.61
CA LEU A 102 -6.76 -1.05 9.46
C LEU A 102 -5.74 -1.72 8.54
N LEU A 103 -5.26 -1.00 7.53
CA LEU A 103 -4.36 -1.53 6.53
C LEU A 103 -3.34 -0.49 6.08
N VAL A 104 -2.08 -0.90 6.00
CA VAL A 104 -1.00 -0.13 5.37
C VAL A 104 -0.37 -1.01 4.31
N ARG A 105 -0.36 -0.54 3.06
CA ARG A 105 0.09 -1.34 1.91
C ARG A 105 0.82 -0.51 0.87
N ARG A 106 1.70 -1.16 0.11
CA ARG A 106 2.27 -0.57 -1.11
C ARG A 106 1.25 -0.53 -2.24
N SER A 107 1.44 0.44 -3.13
CA SER A 107 0.60 0.63 -4.30
C SER A 107 0.62 -0.59 -5.22
N ARG A 108 -0.50 -0.84 -5.90
CA ARG A 108 -0.62 -1.97 -6.84
C ARG A 108 0.39 -1.86 -7.99
N GLU A 109 0.61 -0.67 -8.54
CA GLU A 109 1.59 -0.44 -9.61
C GLU A 109 3.02 -0.80 -9.18
N GLN A 110 3.37 -0.50 -7.93
CA GLN A 110 4.68 -0.86 -7.39
C GLN A 110 4.80 -2.36 -7.15
N ARG A 111 3.73 -3.03 -6.68
CA ARG A 111 3.71 -4.50 -6.61
C ARG A 111 3.86 -5.14 -7.99
N GLU A 112 3.19 -4.62 -9.01
CA GLU A 112 3.31 -5.12 -10.38
C GLU A 112 4.73 -4.92 -10.91
N LYS A 113 5.36 -3.77 -10.68
CA LYS A 113 6.79 -3.55 -11.02
C LYS A 113 7.72 -4.51 -10.27
N ILE A 114 7.50 -4.74 -8.98
CA ILE A 114 8.27 -5.71 -8.19
C ILE A 114 8.05 -7.13 -8.72
N LEU A 115 6.82 -7.52 -9.04
CA LEU A 115 6.48 -8.82 -9.62
C LEU A 115 7.08 -9.00 -11.01
N LEU A 116 7.07 -7.97 -11.86
CA LEU A 116 7.71 -7.97 -13.18
C LEU A 116 9.24 -8.06 -13.06
N ASN A 117 9.83 -7.42 -12.05
CA ASN A 117 11.25 -7.54 -11.73
C ASN A 117 11.59 -8.92 -11.13
N ALA A 118 10.72 -9.48 -10.29
CA ALA A 118 10.88 -10.81 -9.69
C ALA A 118 10.65 -11.94 -10.71
N GLN A 119 9.81 -11.71 -11.72
CA GLN A 119 9.66 -12.62 -12.87
C GLN A 119 10.89 -12.66 -13.77
N ARG A 120 11.89 -11.79 -13.56
CA ARG A 120 13.09 -11.75 -14.39
C ARG A 120 14.25 -12.64 -13.93
N GLU A 121 14.32 -13.08 -12.67
CA GLU A 121 15.20 -14.15 -12.20
C GLU A 121 14.89 -14.44 -10.72
N THR A 122 14.98 -15.71 -10.30
CA THR A 122 14.95 -16.07 -8.87
C THR A 122 16.35 -15.91 -8.24
N LEU A 123 16.44 -15.65 -6.93
CA LEU A 123 17.75 -15.54 -6.23
C LEU A 123 18.63 -16.79 -6.40
N SER A 124 18.02 -17.96 -6.62
CA SER A 124 18.71 -19.22 -6.93
C SER A 124 19.37 -19.26 -8.31
N GLU A 125 18.96 -18.38 -9.22
CA GLU A 125 19.48 -18.27 -10.59
C GLU A 125 20.51 -17.14 -10.74
N LEU A 126 20.66 -16.30 -9.71
CA LEU A 126 21.60 -15.19 -9.70
C LEU A 126 22.92 -15.58 -9.03
N LYS A 127 24.02 -15.15 -9.64
CA LYS A 127 25.33 -15.22 -8.99
C LYS A 127 25.40 -14.17 -7.87
N VAL A 128 26.22 -14.45 -6.86
CA VAL A 128 26.42 -13.57 -5.70
C VAL A 128 26.92 -12.18 -6.14
N GLU A 129 27.73 -12.14 -7.20
CA GLU A 129 28.24 -10.94 -7.85
C GLU A 129 27.12 -10.13 -8.53
N GLU A 130 26.15 -10.80 -9.16
CA GLU A 130 25.02 -10.13 -9.82
C GLU A 130 24.07 -9.50 -8.79
N VAL A 131 23.91 -10.14 -7.63
CA VAL A 131 23.15 -9.57 -6.50
C VAL A 131 23.86 -8.33 -5.95
N PHE A 132 25.18 -8.37 -5.84
CA PHE A 132 25.99 -7.24 -5.39
C PHE A 132 25.92 -6.05 -6.36
N GLU A 133 26.04 -6.28 -7.66
CA GLU A 133 25.88 -5.26 -8.70
C GLU A 133 24.51 -4.59 -8.65
N ARG A 134 23.44 -5.37 -8.51
CA ARG A 134 22.08 -4.83 -8.34
C ARG A 134 21.95 -3.98 -7.09
N ARG A 135 22.61 -4.36 -6.00
CA ARG A 135 22.62 -3.57 -4.76
C ARG A 135 23.37 -2.25 -4.94
N LEU A 136 24.49 -2.28 -5.66
CA LEU A 136 25.28 -1.09 -6.01
C LEU A 136 24.53 -0.13 -6.91
N ALA A 137 23.75 -0.64 -7.87
CA ALA A 137 22.95 0.18 -8.78
C ALA A 137 21.85 1.00 -8.07
N LEU A 138 21.42 0.57 -6.88
CA LEU A 138 20.44 1.29 -6.04
C LEU A 138 21.07 2.37 -5.16
N THR A 139 22.38 2.59 -5.24
CA THR A 139 23.11 3.53 -4.38
C THR A 139 23.79 4.60 -5.23
N GLU A 140 23.60 5.87 -4.90
CA GLU A 140 24.34 6.97 -5.54
C GLU A 140 25.77 7.03 -5.01
N ILE A 141 26.71 6.47 -5.77
CA ILE A 141 28.14 6.50 -5.48
C ILE A 141 28.92 6.83 -6.76
N ASP A 142 30.08 7.49 -6.58
CA ASP A 142 31.00 7.78 -7.68
C ASP A 142 31.67 6.50 -8.23
N ASP A 143 32.15 6.58 -9.48
CA ASP A 143 32.73 5.43 -10.18
C ASP A 143 34.00 4.89 -9.49
N ASP A 144 34.76 5.76 -8.80
CA ASP A 144 35.95 5.39 -8.04
C ASP A 144 35.59 4.51 -6.83
N LYS A 145 34.56 4.89 -6.07
CA LYS A 145 34.02 4.09 -4.96
C LYS A 145 33.39 2.80 -5.46
N ARG A 146 32.68 2.84 -6.59
CA ARG A 146 32.10 1.65 -7.21
C ARG A 146 33.18 0.62 -7.54
N ALA A 147 34.25 1.05 -8.21
CA ALA A 147 35.39 0.19 -8.53
C ALA A 147 36.05 -0.39 -7.27
N ARG A 148 36.24 0.45 -6.24
CA ARG A 148 36.84 0.01 -4.97
C ARG A 148 35.98 -1.00 -4.22
N LEU A 149 34.66 -0.80 -4.19
CA LEU A 149 33.72 -1.74 -3.56
C LEU A 149 33.69 -3.08 -4.29
N HIS A 150 33.74 -3.07 -5.62
CA HIS A 150 33.83 -4.29 -6.42
C HIS A 150 35.09 -5.10 -6.14
N GLU A 151 36.25 -4.43 -6.04
CA GLU A 151 37.52 -5.07 -5.71
C GLU A 151 37.47 -5.73 -4.32
N LEU A 152 37.01 -4.99 -3.30
CA LEU A 152 36.90 -5.50 -1.93
C LEU A 152 35.94 -6.68 -1.83
N PHE A 153 34.79 -6.60 -2.49
CA PHE A 153 33.81 -7.67 -2.49
C PHE A 153 34.34 -8.95 -3.14
N THR A 154 34.98 -8.82 -4.32
CA THR A 154 35.58 -9.95 -5.03
C THR A 154 36.66 -10.62 -4.18
N HIS A 155 37.51 -9.82 -3.52
CA HIS A 155 38.54 -10.35 -2.64
C HIS A 155 37.95 -11.11 -1.45
N THR A 156 36.94 -10.54 -0.76
CA THR A 156 36.29 -11.22 0.38
C THR A 156 35.61 -12.51 -0.05
N LEU A 157 34.94 -12.52 -1.20
CA LEU A 157 34.29 -13.71 -1.73
C LEU A 157 35.31 -14.82 -2.00
N HIS A 158 36.45 -14.48 -2.64
CA HIS A 158 37.53 -15.43 -2.87
C HIS A 158 38.15 -15.96 -1.57
N THR A 159 38.33 -15.12 -0.55
CA THR A 159 38.84 -15.55 0.77
C THR A 159 37.91 -16.58 1.41
N LEU A 160 36.60 -16.30 1.44
CA LEU A 160 35.61 -17.18 2.06
C LEU A 160 35.50 -18.52 1.32
N THR A 161 35.49 -18.51 -0.03
CA THR A 161 35.46 -19.75 -0.81
C THR A 161 36.74 -20.57 -0.66
N ALA A 162 37.90 -19.92 -0.51
CA ALA A 162 39.18 -20.61 -0.31
C ALA A 162 39.34 -21.18 1.11
N GLU A 163 38.67 -20.61 2.11
CA GLU A 163 38.60 -21.16 3.47
C GLU A 163 37.67 -22.37 3.53
N ASP A 164 36.54 -22.35 2.82
CA ASP A 164 35.60 -23.47 2.72
C ASP A 164 36.18 -24.68 1.94
N GLU A 165 37.06 -24.47 0.96
CA GLU A 165 37.74 -25.57 0.23
C GLU A 165 38.88 -26.24 1.01
N ASN A 166 39.38 -25.59 2.07
CA ASN A 166 40.47 -26.09 2.91
C ASN A 166 39.99 -26.67 4.27
N ALA A 167 38.67 -26.77 4.49
CA ALA A 167 38.03 -27.33 5.68
C ALA A 167 37.43 -28.72 5.41
#